data_AF-A0A2K0XWK3-F1
#
_entry.id   AF-A0A2K0XWK3-F1
#
_cell.length_a   1.000
_cell.length_b   1.000
_cell.length_c   1.000
_cell.angle_alpha   90.00
_cell.angle_beta   90.00
_cell.angle_gamma   90.00
#
_symmetry.space_group_name_H-M   'P 1'
#
loop_
_entity.id
_entity.type
_entity.pdbx_description
1 polymer ?
#
loop_
_entity_poly.entity_id
_entity_poly.type
_entity_poly.pdbx_seq_one_letter_code
_entity_poly.pdbx_strand_id
1 'polypeptide(L)'
;MRLLNFPLKAVVIFIISAILLIGILLLLITSRPTYYECNDGRCITLVDYYQGGGNWVRIYDGIIFSRFLLDKRAYALHILEDGELCINKKLVDGKIVLYSDQLPYSQTKPLQNVTFVKRAAEGRLHDQCLGNEIDFKTLFNLPLIL
;
A
#
# COMPACT_ATOMS: atom_id res chain seq x y z
N MET A 1 -36.37 -20.05 38.32
CA MET A 1 -35.99 -19.78 36.91
C MET A 1 -35.30 -18.42 36.67
N ARG A 2 -34.84 -17.68 37.70
CA ARG A 2 -34.10 -16.40 37.51
C ARG A 2 -32.59 -16.52 37.68
N LEU A 3 -32.10 -17.50 38.44
CA LEU A 3 -30.66 -17.70 38.69
C LEU A 3 -29.87 -18.32 37.52
N LEU A 4 -30.51 -19.09 36.62
CA LEU A 4 -29.82 -19.71 35.47
C LEU A 4 -29.52 -18.71 34.34
N ASN A 5 -30.22 -17.58 34.31
CA ASN A 5 -30.09 -16.58 33.24
C ASN A 5 -28.88 -15.65 33.43
N PHE A 6 -28.41 -15.47 34.67
CA PHE A 6 -27.29 -14.58 34.97
C PHE A 6 -25.94 -15.14 34.49
N PRO A 7 -25.56 -16.41 34.78
CA PRO A 7 -24.30 -16.96 34.30
C PRO A 7 -24.31 -17.14 32.78
N LEU A 8 -25.45 -17.53 32.18
CA LEU A 8 -25.55 -17.68 30.73
C LEU A 8 -25.34 -16.34 29.99
N LYS A 9 -25.95 -15.25 30.49
CA LYS A 9 -25.74 -13.90 29.94
C LYS A 9 -24.28 -13.44 30.09
N ALA A 10 -23.66 -13.70 31.24
CA ALA A 10 -22.26 -13.37 31.47
C ALA A 10 -21.32 -14.14 30.52
N VAL A 11 -21.59 -15.44 30.29
CA VAL A 11 -20.84 -16.27 29.34
C VAL A 11 -21.00 -15.76 27.91
N VAL A 12 -22.21 -15.38 27.50
CA VAL A 12 -22.46 -14.82 26.16
C VAL A 12 -21.72 -13.50 25.96
N ILE A 13 -21.76 -12.60 26.94
CA ILE A 13 -21.02 -11.32 26.88
C ILE A 13 -19.50 -11.58 26.79
N PHE A 14 -18.98 -12.53 27.56
CA PHE A 14 -17.58 -12.91 27.53
C PHE A 14 -17.15 -13.49 26.17
N ILE A 15 -17.99 -14.33 25.55
CA ILE A 15 -17.70 -14.88 24.22
C ILE A 15 -17.70 -13.76 23.16
N ILE A 16 -18.68 -12.85 23.21
CA ILE A 16 -18.76 -11.73 22.27
C ILE A 16 -17.53 -10.81 22.43
N SER A 17 -17.14 -10.49 23.66
CA SER A 17 -15.97 -9.64 23.91
C SER A 17 -14.67 -10.31 23.47
N ALA A 18 -14.52 -11.62 23.68
CA ALA A 18 -13.37 -12.38 23.21
C ALA A 18 -13.27 -12.39 21.67
N ILE A 19 -14.38 -12.58 20.96
CA ILE A 19 -14.42 -12.52 19.48
C ILE A 19 -14.03 -11.11 19.01
N LEU A 20 -14.56 -10.07 19.65
CA LEU A 20 -14.24 -8.68 19.32
C LEU A 20 -12.75 -8.38 19.54
N LEU A 21 -12.20 -8.83 20.66
CA LEU A 21 -10.78 -8.67 20.98
C LEU A 21 -9.89 -9.37 19.95
N ILE A 22 -10.21 -10.62 19.59
CA ILE A 22 -9.49 -11.38 18.56
C ILE A 22 -9.58 -10.66 17.21
N GLY A 23 -10.76 -10.14 16.85
CA GLY A 23 -10.95 -9.37 15.63
C GLY A 23 -10.07 -8.12 15.57
N ILE A 24 -10.01 -7.35 16.67
CA ILE A 24 -9.14 -6.17 16.79
C ILE A 24 -7.66 -6.57 16.70
N LEU A 25 -7.26 -7.64 17.41
CA LEU A 25 -5.88 -8.11 17.41
C LEU A 25 -5.42 -8.54 16.01
N LEU A 26 -6.28 -9.24 15.28
CA LEU A 26 -6.02 -9.65 13.89
C LEU A 26 -5.89 -8.44 12.96
N LEU A 27 -6.70 -7.40 13.14
CA LEU A 27 -6.59 -6.16 12.37
C LEU A 27 -5.24 -5.46 12.62
N LEU A 28 -4.79 -5.40 13.87
CA LEU A 28 -3.51 -4.76 14.24
C LEU A 28 -2.30 -5.53 13.70
N ILE A 29 -2.26 -6.86 13.92
CA ILE A 29 -1.12 -7.71 13.51
C ILE A 29 -0.98 -7.80 11.98
N THR A 30 -2.09 -7.64 11.26
CA THR A 30 -2.10 -7.70 9.79
C THR A 30 -1.98 -6.33 9.14
N SER A 31 -1.72 -5.25 9.88
CA SER A 31 -1.42 -3.95 9.27
C SER A 31 -0.10 -4.04 8.50
N ARG A 32 -0.14 -3.80 7.19
CA ARG A 32 1.06 -3.64 6.37
C ARG A 32 1.32 -2.15 6.21
N PRO A 33 2.59 -1.72 6.21
CA PRO A 33 2.92 -0.33 5.95
C PRO A 33 2.36 0.05 4.57
N THR A 34 1.47 1.05 4.60
CA THR A 34 0.64 1.48 3.47
C THR A 34 0.78 2.98 3.35
N TYR A 35 1.11 3.45 2.15
CA TYR A 35 1.35 4.86 1.85
C TYR A 35 0.39 5.32 0.77
N TYR A 36 -0.02 6.57 0.88
CA TYR A 36 -0.96 7.17 -0.04
C TYR A 36 -0.31 8.40 -0.65
N GLU A 37 -0.36 8.50 -1.97
CA GLU A 37 0.04 9.70 -2.69
C GLU A 37 -1.15 10.19 -3.48
N CYS A 38 -1.51 11.46 -3.28
CA CYS A 38 -2.67 12.08 -3.89
C CYS A 38 -2.29 13.39 -4.56
N ASN A 39 -2.75 13.58 -5.79
CA ASN A 39 -2.49 14.75 -6.60
C ASN A 39 -3.74 15.12 -7.39
N ASP A 40 -4.25 16.35 -7.19
CA ASP A 40 -5.46 16.87 -7.84
C ASP A 40 -6.65 15.88 -7.86
N GLY A 41 -6.89 15.20 -6.73
CA GLY A 41 -7.99 14.24 -6.57
C GLY A 41 -7.76 12.84 -7.15
N ARG A 42 -6.63 12.61 -7.83
CA ARG A 42 -6.15 11.26 -8.18
C ARG A 42 -5.29 10.74 -7.04
N CYS A 43 -5.52 9.52 -6.60
CA CYS A 43 -4.74 8.91 -5.54
C CYS A 43 -4.23 7.53 -5.97
N ILE A 44 -3.10 7.15 -5.40
CA ILE A 44 -2.57 5.79 -5.43
C ILE A 44 -2.30 5.29 -4.02
N THR A 45 -2.40 3.98 -3.85
CA THR A 45 -1.96 3.29 -2.63
C THR A 45 -0.74 2.44 -2.93
N LEU A 46 0.27 2.54 -2.09
CA LEU A 46 1.54 1.83 -2.16
C LEU A 46 1.63 0.94 -0.93
N VAL A 47 1.84 -0.36 -1.12
CA VAL A 47 1.91 -1.33 -0.02
C VAL A 47 3.21 -2.10 -0.09
N ASP A 48 3.96 -2.13 1.02
CA ASP A 48 5.16 -2.98 1.12
C ASP A 48 4.75 -4.46 1.01
N TYR A 49 5.49 -5.18 0.20
CA TYR A 49 5.25 -6.58 -0.09
C TYR A 49 6.56 -7.36 -0.13
N TYR A 50 6.81 -8.12 0.93
CA TYR A 50 7.91 -9.07 0.95
C TYR A 50 7.53 -10.34 0.19
N GLN A 51 8.30 -10.68 -0.84
CA GLN A 51 8.14 -11.91 -1.62
C GLN A 51 9.51 -12.51 -1.96
N GLY A 52 9.75 -13.76 -1.55
CA GLY A 52 10.95 -14.50 -1.95
C GLY A 52 12.28 -13.94 -1.45
N GLY A 53 12.28 -13.10 -0.41
CA GLY A 53 13.49 -12.47 0.14
C GLY A 53 13.85 -11.11 -0.48
N GLY A 54 13.14 -10.67 -1.51
CA GLY A 54 13.24 -9.31 -2.07
C GLY A 54 12.19 -8.35 -1.54
N ASN A 55 12.46 -7.05 -1.65
CA ASN A 55 11.52 -5.97 -1.35
C ASN A 55 10.69 -5.64 -2.60
N TRP A 56 9.36 -5.69 -2.48
CA TRP A 56 8.45 -5.35 -3.57
C TRP A 56 7.42 -4.35 -3.09
N VAL A 57 6.88 -3.58 -4.03
CA VAL A 57 5.71 -2.74 -3.79
C VAL A 57 4.56 -3.20 -4.66
N ARG A 58 3.37 -3.25 -4.05
CA ARG A 58 2.11 -3.28 -4.78
C ARG A 58 1.53 -1.87 -4.88
N ILE A 59 1.25 -1.47 -6.11
CA ILE A 59 0.76 -0.13 -6.46
C ILE A 59 -0.69 -0.27 -6.94
N TYR A 60 -1.59 0.47 -6.32
CA TYR A 60 -3.03 0.39 -6.56
C TYR A 60 -3.62 1.74 -6.96
N ASP A 61 -4.69 1.71 -7.74
CA ASP A 61 -5.52 2.89 -8.00
C ASP A 61 -6.40 3.24 -6.78
N GLY A 62 -6.37 4.52 -6.41
CA GLY A 62 -7.18 5.08 -5.33
C GLY A 62 -6.62 4.80 -3.95
N ILE A 63 -7.37 5.23 -2.93
CA ILE A 63 -7.05 4.97 -1.53
C ILE A 63 -7.66 3.62 -1.13
N ILE A 64 -6.83 2.70 -0.65
CA ILE A 64 -7.29 1.41 -0.12
C ILE A 64 -7.18 1.42 1.40
N PHE A 65 -8.33 1.58 2.04
CA PHE A 65 -8.44 1.65 3.51
C PHE A 65 -8.47 0.28 4.20
N SER A 66 -8.47 -0.82 3.45
CA SER A 66 -8.65 -2.16 4.02
C SER A 66 -7.82 -3.22 3.32
N ARG A 67 -7.13 -4.05 4.10
CA ARG A 67 -6.37 -5.20 3.60
C ARG A 67 -7.22 -6.20 2.84
N PHE A 68 -8.49 -6.40 3.21
CA PHE A 68 -9.40 -7.28 2.47
C PHE A 68 -9.68 -6.80 1.04
N LEU A 69 -9.53 -5.49 0.78
CA LEU A 69 -9.66 -4.92 -0.55
C LEU A 69 -8.38 -5.06 -1.36
N LEU A 70 -7.20 -5.17 -0.71
CA LEU A 70 -5.90 -5.31 -1.40
C LEU A 70 -5.83 -6.55 -2.28
N ASP A 71 -6.45 -7.66 -1.87
CA ASP A 71 -6.44 -8.92 -2.63
C ASP A 71 -7.49 -8.93 -3.76
N LYS A 72 -8.46 -8.01 -3.72
CA LYS A 72 -9.55 -7.91 -4.70
C LYS A 72 -9.35 -6.78 -5.73
N ARG A 73 -8.47 -5.84 -5.42
CA ARG A 73 -8.17 -4.66 -6.26
C ARG A 73 -7.08 -4.99 -7.27
N ALA A 74 -7.16 -4.33 -8.41
CA ALA A 74 -6.09 -4.40 -9.39
C ALA A 74 -4.83 -3.72 -8.83
N TYR A 75 -3.67 -4.33 -9.05
CA TYR A 75 -2.38 -3.77 -8.69
C TYR A 75 -1.31 -4.03 -9.75
N ALA A 76 -0.30 -3.18 -9.73
CA ALA A 76 0.99 -3.41 -10.34
C ALA A 76 1.99 -3.85 -9.26
N LEU A 77 2.75 -4.91 -9.52
CA LEU A 77 3.83 -5.38 -8.67
C LEU A 77 5.16 -4.86 -9.22
N HIS A 78 5.94 -4.18 -8.38
CA HIS A 78 7.22 -3.59 -8.76
C HIS A 78 8.31 -4.00 -7.78
N ILE A 79 9.52 -4.26 -8.27
CA ILE A 79 10.71 -4.62 -7.47
C ILE A 79 11.32 -3.32 -6.90
N LEU A 80 11.75 -3.33 -5.63
CA LEU A 80 12.42 -2.21 -4.96
C LEU A 80 13.93 -2.50 -4.78
N GLU A 81 14.59 -3.03 -5.80
CA GLU A 81 16.04 -3.28 -5.81
C GLU A 81 16.73 -2.26 -6.70
N ASP A 82 17.69 -1.51 -6.12
CA ASP A 82 18.72 -0.66 -6.75
C ASP A 82 18.34 0.16 -8.00
N GLY A 83 17.07 0.53 -8.12
CA GLY A 83 16.54 1.49 -9.09
C GLY A 83 15.37 2.22 -8.45
N GLU A 84 15.56 3.50 -8.14
CA GLU A 84 14.63 4.26 -7.31
C GLU A 84 13.29 4.50 -8.02
N LEU A 85 12.21 4.10 -7.33
CA LEU A 85 10.86 4.42 -7.77
C LEU A 85 10.56 5.87 -7.38
N CYS A 86 10.43 6.74 -8.38
CA CYS A 86 10.14 8.15 -8.18
C CYS A 86 8.72 8.48 -8.62
N ILE A 87 7.96 9.15 -7.78
CA ILE A 87 6.60 9.58 -8.10
C ILE A 87 6.62 11.06 -8.49
N ASN A 88 6.08 11.41 -9.65
CA ASN A 88 5.96 12.80 -10.06
C ASN A 88 4.95 13.55 -9.16
N LYS A 89 5.36 14.68 -8.59
CA LYS A 89 4.51 15.57 -7.78
C LYS A 89 3.42 16.25 -8.60
N LYS A 90 3.44 16.15 -9.93
CA LYS A 90 2.42 16.68 -10.84
C LYS A 90 1.83 15.57 -11.70
N LEU A 91 0.54 15.71 -12.01
CA LEU A 91 -0.11 14.87 -13.01
C LEU A 91 0.47 15.18 -14.40
N VAL A 92 0.68 14.13 -15.19
CA VAL A 92 0.99 14.21 -16.62
C VAL A 92 -0.11 13.46 -17.35
N ASP A 93 -0.76 14.12 -18.31
CA ASP A 93 -1.93 13.59 -19.02
C ASP A 93 -3.05 13.08 -18.08
N GLY A 94 -3.23 13.79 -16.96
CA GLY A 94 -4.24 13.45 -15.95
C GLY A 94 -3.94 12.20 -15.11
N LYS A 95 -2.71 11.67 -15.18
CA LYS A 95 -2.26 10.47 -14.46
C LYS A 95 -1.03 10.76 -13.60
N ILE A 96 -0.90 10.00 -12.52
CA ILE A 96 0.29 9.97 -11.68
C ILE A 96 1.36 9.18 -12.41
N VAL A 97 2.52 9.79 -12.61
CA VAL A 97 3.65 9.15 -13.30
C VAL A 97 4.62 8.58 -12.29
N LEU A 98 4.88 7.28 -12.40
CA LEU A 98 5.94 6.61 -11.67
C LEU A 98 7.09 6.32 -12.62
N TYR A 99 8.26 6.80 -12.21
CA TYR A 99 9.50 6.57 -12.92
C TYR A 99 10.34 5.54 -12.18
N SER A 100 10.98 4.68 -12.95
CA SER A 100 11.87 3.64 -12.45
C SER A 100 12.77 3.19 -13.58
N ASP A 101 13.89 2.53 -13.26
CA ASP A 101 14.76 1.91 -14.24
C ASP A 101 14.15 0.64 -14.84
N GLN A 102 13.12 0.10 -14.19
CA GLN A 102 12.36 -1.05 -14.62
C GLN A 102 10.87 -0.73 -14.72
N LEU A 103 10.17 -1.43 -15.61
CA LEU A 103 8.71 -1.43 -15.62
C LEU A 103 8.21 -2.42 -14.55
N PRO A 104 6.92 -2.33 -14.14
CA PRO A 104 6.35 -3.28 -13.20
C PRO A 104 6.55 -4.72 -13.67
N TYR A 105 6.99 -5.58 -12.75
CA TYR A 105 7.20 -7.01 -13.02
C TYR A 105 5.92 -7.69 -13.48
N SER A 106 4.79 -7.32 -12.89
CA SER A 106 3.48 -7.83 -13.30
C SER A 106 2.37 -6.83 -12.98
N GLN A 107 1.26 -6.95 -13.69
CA GLN A 107 0.03 -6.23 -13.38
C GLN A 107 -1.14 -7.21 -13.43
N THR A 108 -2.01 -7.17 -12.42
CA THR A 108 -3.23 -7.98 -12.47
C THR A 108 -4.22 -7.45 -13.50
N LYS A 109 -4.29 -6.11 -13.65
CA LYS A 109 -5.06 -5.36 -14.66
C LYS A 109 -4.40 -3.98 -14.87
N PRO A 110 -4.62 -3.32 -16.02
CA PRO A 110 -4.14 -1.95 -16.23
C PRO A 110 -4.71 -0.98 -15.18
N LEU A 111 -3.83 -0.15 -14.62
CA LEU A 111 -4.19 0.93 -13.70
C LEU A 111 -4.63 2.17 -14.48
N GLN A 112 -5.70 2.84 -14.04
CA GLN A 112 -6.29 3.99 -14.71
C GLN A 112 -5.67 5.32 -14.28
N ASN A 113 -5.24 5.45 -13.03
CA ASN A 113 -4.69 6.69 -12.50
C ASN A 113 -3.16 6.78 -12.65
N VAL A 114 -2.53 5.72 -13.15
CA VAL A 114 -1.07 5.56 -13.13
C VAL A 114 -0.50 5.34 -14.51
N THR A 115 0.65 5.96 -14.77
CA THR A 115 1.51 5.66 -15.91
C THR A 115 2.90 5.29 -15.40
N PHE A 116 3.45 4.17 -15.89
CA PHE A 116 4.81 3.74 -15.59
C PHE A 116 5.73 4.17 -16.73
N VAL A 117 6.79 4.89 -16.41
CA VAL A 117 7.78 5.37 -17.38
C VAL A 117 9.15 4.84 -17.01
N LYS A 118 9.72 4.03 -17.90
CA LYS A 118 11.09 3.56 -17.76
C LYS A 118 12.04 4.73 -18.01
N ARG A 119 12.93 5.04 -17.07
CA ARG A 119 14.05 5.97 -17.32
C ARG A 119 15.17 5.23 -18.04
N ALA A 120 15.75 5.89 -19.04
CA ALA A 120 17.00 5.44 -19.62
C ALA A 120 18.13 5.74 -18.63
N ALA A 121 19.00 4.76 -18.36
CA ALA A 121 20.18 4.89 -17.49
C ALA A 121 21.29 5.79 -18.06
N GLU A 122 20.99 6.61 -19.07
CA GLU A 122 21.95 7.47 -19.75
C GLU A 122 22.19 8.76 -18.95
N GLY A 123 23.16 8.70 -18.05
CA GLY A 123 23.83 9.89 -17.52
C GLY A 123 23.16 10.62 -16.35
N ARG A 124 22.15 10.04 -15.71
CA ARG A 124 21.65 10.53 -14.40
C ARG A 124 22.25 9.67 -13.29
N LEU A 125 22.58 10.29 -12.15
CA LEU A 125 22.85 9.53 -10.92
C LEU A 125 21.68 8.57 -10.71
N HIS A 126 21.99 7.28 -10.66
CA HIS A 126 21.04 6.16 -10.59
C HIS A 126 20.08 6.22 -9.38
N ASP A 127 20.33 7.17 -8.46
CA ASP A 127 19.86 7.16 -7.09
C ASP A 127 19.25 8.50 -6.65
N GLN A 128 18.75 9.33 -7.58
CA GLN A 128 18.07 10.57 -7.18
C GLN A 128 16.84 10.89 -8.03
N CYS A 129 15.69 10.95 -7.37
CA CYS A 129 14.51 11.61 -7.88
C CYS A 129 14.76 13.11 -8.15
N LEU A 130 14.18 13.63 -9.23
CA LEU A 130 14.25 15.06 -9.57
C LEU A 130 13.50 15.90 -8.51
N GLY A 131 13.79 17.21 -8.43
CA GLY A 131 13.17 18.08 -7.41
C GLY A 131 11.62 18.11 -7.44
N ASN A 132 11.02 17.78 -8.57
CA ASN A 132 9.57 17.66 -8.77
C ASN A 132 9.04 16.24 -8.50
N GLU A 133 9.82 15.36 -7.88
CA GLU A 133 9.48 13.97 -7.63
C GLU A 133 9.68 13.61 -6.16
N ILE A 134 9.07 12.51 -5.75
CA ILE A 134 9.14 11.96 -4.39
C ILE A 134 9.81 10.59 -4.49
N ASP A 135 10.89 10.42 -3.74
CA ASP A 135 11.55 9.12 -3.58
C ASP A 135 10.66 8.22 -2.73
N PHE A 136 10.34 7.06 -3.27
CA PHE A 136 9.59 6.04 -2.57
C PHE A 136 10.19 5.64 -1.22
N LYS A 137 11.53 5.57 -1.07
CA LYS A 137 12.15 5.24 0.23
C LYS A 137 11.85 6.30 1.30
N THR A 138 11.74 7.58 0.91
CA THR A 138 11.36 8.64 1.85
C THR A 138 9.92 8.50 2.35
N LEU A 139 9.02 7.93 1.54
CA LEU A 139 7.67 7.63 2.00
C LEU A 139 7.71 6.54 3.08
N PHE A 140 8.48 5.47 2.89
CA PHE A 140 8.50 4.33 3.82
C PHE A 140 9.23 4.59 5.15
N ASN A 141 10.08 5.62 5.21
CA ASN A 141 10.74 6.06 6.43
C ASN A 141 9.88 7.00 7.30
N LEU A 142 8.68 7.38 6.86
CA LEU A 142 7.74 8.16 7.69
C LEU A 142 7.09 7.23 8.73
N PRO A 143 6.95 7.68 10.00
CA PRO A 143 6.36 6.86 11.04
C PRO A 143 4.94 6.44 10.64
N LEU A 144 4.66 5.14 10.76
CA LEU A 144 3.31 4.60 10.63
C LEU A 144 2.37 5.39 11.54
N ILE A 145 1.45 6.16 10.94
CA ILE A 145 0.32 6.72 11.68
C ILE A 145 -0.64 5.55 11.89
N LEU A 146 -0.52 4.94 13.07
CA LEU A 146 -1.46 3.97 13.63
C LEU A 146 -2.78 4.64 14.02
#